data_AF-A0A9D8FDD6-F1
#
_entry.id   AF-A0A9D8FDD6-F1
#
_cell.length_a   1.000
_cell.length_b   1.000
_cell.length_c   1.000
_cell.angle_alpha   90.00
_cell.angle_beta   90.00
_cell.angle_gamma   90.00
#
_symmetry.space_group_name_H-M   'P 1'
#
loop_
_entity.id
_entity.type
_entity.pdbx_description
1 polymer ?
#
loop_
_entity_poly.entity_id
_entity_poly.type
_entity_poly.pdbx_seq_one_letter_code
_entity_poly.pdbx_strand_id
1 'polypeptide(L)'
;MASPSRRKAGRGDEALSLADGLVQTHPLLASSWNSRGIVRLGRDRFEPAIQGFERALSLDPKPRDAGLNRAVALREAGRLADAIAAHRSSLAESPEDPFHHWNLGFCLMLDGVYESAWEHMAWRREMPDGSPSNDRLFTPPWEGDPLRGRTLLLQAEQGLGDTLQFARYLPAALQRAQGRVVLECPDALRSLLGNFPNVELHRRGSNPTPHHVHLPLMCLPRILRLPHPSQVPPVGYLGWPEAKPDTAHSPQARVGLVWAGNPRFANDRRRSLHLATLLPLLR
;
A
#
# COMPACT_ATOMS: atom_id res chain seq x y z
N MET A 1 -6.16 24.88 -24.52
CA MET A 1 -5.66 23.55 -24.06
C MET A 1 -6.55 23.04 -22.93
N ALA A 2 -7.14 21.86 -23.04
CA ALA A 2 -7.98 21.30 -21.97
C ALA A 2 -7.15 21.00 -20.70
N SER A 3 -7.72 21.21 -19.51
CA SER A 3 -7.06 20.87 -18.25
C SER A 3 -6.74 19.36 -18.20
N PRO A 4 -5.69 18.93 -17.46
CA PRO A 4 -5.36 17.52 -17.29
C PRO A 4 -6.55 16.67 -16.78
N SER A 5 -7.44 17.27 -15.97
CA SER A 5 -8.67 16.64 -15.50
C SER A 5 -9.69 16.40 -16.63
N ARG A 6 -9.93 17.37 -17.51
CA ARG A 6 -10.81 17.22 -18.69
C ARG A 6 -10.24 16.21 -19.69
N ARG A 7 -8.91 16.17 -19.86
CA ARG A 7 -8.23 15.16 -20.70
C ARG A 7 -8.30 13.75 -20.11
N LYS A 8 -8.28 13.60 -18.78
CA LYS A 8 -8.43 12.29 -18.12
C LYS A 8 -9.89 11.80 -18.16
N ALA A 9 -10.86 12.71 -17.99
CA ALA A 9 -12.28 12.40 -18.14
C ALA A 9 -12.61 11.95 -19.58
N GLY A 10 -12.19 12.73 -20.59
CA GLY A 10 -12.42 12.40 -22.00
C GLY A 10 -11.82 11.05 -22.44
N ARG A 11 -10.60 10.74 -21.99
CA ARG A 11 -9.99 9.41 -22.24
C ARG A 11 -10.75 8.27 -21.58
N GLY A 12 -11.37 8.52 -20.42
CA GLY A 12 -12.20 7.53 -19.77
C GLY A 12 -13.51 7.27 -20.53
N ASP A 13 -14.10 8.31 -21.13
CA ASP A 13 -15.39 8.18 -21.84
C ASP A 13 -15.19 7.42 -23.14
N GLU A 14 -14.10 7.72 -23.84
CA GLU A 14 -13.64 6.97 -25.01
C GLU A 14 -13.38 5.49 -24.66
N ALA A 15 -12.63 5.22 -23.57
CA ALA A 15 -12.36 3.85 -23.12
C ALA A 15 -13.64 3.07 -22.79
N LEU A 16 -14.64 3.73 -22.19
CA LEU A 16 -15.93 3.09 -21.91
C LEU A 16 -16.70 2.79 -23.20
N SER A 17 -16.75 3.75 -24.13
CA SER A 17 -17.41 3.56 -25.43
C SER A 17 -16.78 2.41 -26.22
N LEU A 18 -15.45 2.30 -26.22
CA LEU A 18 -14.73 1.20 -26.87
C LEU A 18 -15.05 -0.13 -26.19
N ALA A 19 -15.01 -0.19 -24.86
CA ALA A 19 -15.31 -1.40 -24.12
C ALA A 19 -16.78 -1.86 -24.27
N ASP A 20 -17.72 -0.93 -24.33
CA ASP A 20 -19.13 -1.22 -24.65
C ASP A 20 -19.28 -1.74 -26.08
N GLY A 21 -18.57 -1.13 -27.05
CA GLY A 21 -18.52 -1.60 -28.44
C GLY A 21 -17.98 -3.03 -28.57
N LEU A 22 -16.91 -3.39 -27.83
CA LEU A 22 -16.36 -4.75 -27.82
C LEU A 22 -17.38 -5.78 -27.32
N VAL A 23 -18.19 -5.44 -26.32
CA VAL A 23 -19.25 -6.34 -25.83
C VAL A 23 -20.38 -6.46 -26.84
N GLN A 24 -20.67 -5.41 -27.61
CA GLN A 24 -21.69 -5.46 -28.68
C GLN A 24 -21.24 -6.32 -29.86
N THR A 25 -19.98 -6.17 -30.31
CA THR A 25 -19.46 -6.91 -31.48
C THR A 25 -19.01 -8.33 -31.13
N HIS A 26 -18.53 -8.56 -29.90
CA HIS A 26 -18.03 -9.85 -29.44
C HIS A 26 -18.61 -10.23 -28.06
N PRO A 27 -19.94 -10.46 -27.95
CA PRO A 27 -20.61 -10.72 -26.67
C PRO A 27 -20.27 -12.06 -26.03
N LEU A 28 -19.71 -13.00 -26.80
CA LEU A 28 -19.30 -14.33 -26.31
C LEU A 28 -17.82 -14.41 -25.94
N LEU A 29 -17.06 -13.33 -26.14
CA LEU A 29 -15.65 -13.28 -25.78
C LEU A 29 -15.50 -12.78 -24.34
N ALA A 30 -14.95 -13.62 -23.45
CA ALA A 30 -14.77 -13.29 -22.03
C ALA A 30 -13.94 -12.01 -21.82
N SER A 31 -12.91 -11.78 -22.64
CA SER A 31 -12.05 -10.60 -22.54
C SER A 31 -12.76 -9.28 -22.84
N SER A 32 -13.83 -9.27 -23.66
CA SER A 32 -14.68 -8.09 -23.88
C SER A 32 -15.36 -7.66 -22.59
N TRP A 33 -15.94 -8.61 -21.86
CA TRP A 33 -16.61 -8.36 -20.59
C TRP A 33 -15.64 -7.98 -19.47
N ASN A 34 -14.48 -8.63 -19.41
CA ASN A 34 -13.41 -8.28 -18.47
C ASN A 34 -12.91 -6.84 -18.70
N SER A 35 -12.63 -6.48 -19.96
CA SER A 35 -12.20 -5.12 -20.33
C SER A 35 -13.21 -4.07 -19.91
N ARG A 36 -14.50 -4.31 -20.16
CA ARG A 36 -15.58 -3.43 -19.72
C ARG A 36 -15.68 -3.33 -18.20
N GLY A 37 -15.51 -4.46 -17.51
CA GLY A 37 -15.44 -4.50 -16.05
C GLY A 37 -14.31 -3.61 -15.51
N ILE A 38 -13.09 -3.70 -16.06
CA ILE A 38 -11.93 -2.89 -15.67
C ILE A 38 -12.23 -1.39 -15.83
N VAL A 39 -12.77 -0.99 -16.99
CA VAL A 39 -13.10 0.42 -17.24
C VAL A 39 -14.16 0.93 -16.26
N ARG A 40 -15.19 0.13 -15.96
CA ARG A 40 -16.24 0.47 -15.00
C ARG A 40 -15.70 0.56 -13.57
N LEU A 41 -14.83 -0.35 -13.17
CA LEU A 41 -14.15 -0.32 -11.88
C LEU A 41 -13.29 0.95 -11.73
N GLY A 42 -12.55 1.30 -12.78
CA GLY A 42 -11.77 2.54 -12.87
C GLY A 42 -12.61 3.82 -12.82
N ARG A 43 -13.94 3.71 -12.96
CA ARG A 43 -14.94 4.79 -12.87
C ARG A 43 -15.84 4.70 -11.64
N ASP A 44 -15.47 3.90 -10.65
CA ASP A 44 -16.23 3.69 -9.39
C ASP A 44 -17.63 3.09 -9.61
N ARG A 45 -17.84 2.41 -10.75
CA ARG A 45 -19.08 1.68 -11.04
C ARG A 45 -18.89 0.23 -10.62
N PHE A 46 -18.90 -0.01 -9.32
CA PHE A 46 -18.51 -1.29 -8.72
C PHE A 46 -19.47 -2.44 -9.11
N GLU A 47 -20.77 -2.34 -8.85
CA GLU A 47 -21.74 -3.36 -9.25
C GLU A 47 -21.72 -3.66 -10.77
N PRO A 48 -21.75 -2.65 -11.66
CA PRO A 48 -21.61 -2.88 -13.10
C PRO A 48 -20.28 -3.51 -13.53
N ALA A 49 -19.21 -3.34 -12.74
CA ALA A 49 -17.93 -3.99 -12.96
C ALA A 49 -17.96 -5.46 -12.51
N ILE A 50 -18.50 -5.73 -11.32
CA ILE A 50 -18.69 -7.08 -10.76
C ILE A 50 -19.50 -7.94 -11.74
N GLN A 51 -20.64 -7.43 -12.24
CA GLN A 51 -21.44 -8.12 -13.25
C GLN A 51 -20.66 -8.41 -14.54
N GLY A 52 -19.78 -7.48 -14.93
CA GLY A 52 -18.90 -7.67 -16.09
C GLY A 52 -17.92 -8.82 -15.89
N PHE A 53 -17.26 -8.88 -14.73
CA PHE A 53 -16.34 -9.96 -14.40
C PHE A 53 -17.04 -11.31 -14.22
N GLU A 54 -18.23 -11.32 -13.61
CA GLU A 54 -19.06 -12.54 -13.49
C GLU A 54 -19.47 -13.06 -14.86
N ARG A 55 -19.84 -12.17 -15.78
CA ARG A 55 -20.13 -12.59 -17.16
C ARG A 55 -18.90 -13.13 -17.87
N ALA A 56 -17.73 -12.51 -17.70
CA ALA A 56 -16.48 -13.02 -18.23
C ALA A 56 -16.18 -14.44 -17.71
N LEU A 57 -16.30 -14.64 -16.39
CA LEU A 57 -16.09 -15.94 -15.73
C LEU A 57 -17.12 -17.02 -16.16
N SER A 58 -18.35 -16.62 -16.51
CA SER A 58 -19.35 -17.56 -17.05
C SER A 58 -19.07 -18.03 -18.47
N LEU A 59 -18.32 -17.23 -19.25
CA LEU A 59 -17.95 -17.53 -20.64
C LEU A 59 -16.64 -18.32 -20.70
N ASP A 60 -15.70 -17.98 -19.83
CA ASP A 60 -14.45 -18.70 -19.61
C ASP A 60 -14.20 -18.72 -18.09
N PRO A 61 -14.20 -19.90 -17.44
CA PRO A 61 -13.95 -20.00 -16.01
C PRO A 61 -12.50 -19.73 -15.59
N LYS A 62 -11.53 -19.72 -16.51
CA LYS A 62 -10.09 -19.64 -16.18
C LYS A 62 -9.31 -18.36 -16.61
N PRO A 63 -9.92 -17.19 -16.90
CA PRO A 63 -9.15 -15.97 -17.04
C PRO A 63 -8.77 -15.52 -15.62
N ARG A 64 -7.55 -15.89 -15.19
CA ARG A 64 -6.92 -15.50 -13.90
C ARG A 64 -7.22 -14.05 -13.53
N ASP A 65 -7.11 -13.16 -14.52
CA ASP A 65 -7.34 -11.72 -14.37
C ASP A 65 -8.78 -11.36 -13.97
N ALA A 66 -9.80 -12.06 -14.50
CA ALA A 66 -11.20 -11.72 -14.21
C ALA A 66 -11.59 -12.10 -12.77
N GLY A 67 -11.09 -13.23 -12.26
CA GLY A 67 -11.28 -13.65 -10.87
C GLY A 67 -10.66 -12.65 -9.90
N LEU A 68 -9.41 -12.26 -10.15
CA LEU A 68 -8.70 -11.24 -9.37
C LEU A 68 -9.44 -9.89 -9.42
N ASN A 69 -9.81 -9.42 -10.61
CA ASN A 69 -10.51 -8.15 -10.80
C ASN A 69 -11.88 -8.13 -10.12
N ARG A 70 -12.62 -9.25 -10.14
CA ARG A 70 -13.89 -9.40 -9.41
C ARG A 70 -13.68 -9.25 -7.90
N ALA A 71 -12.70 -9.95 -7.34
CA ALA A 71 -12.41 -9.88 -5.90
C ALA A 71 -12.00 -8.46 -5.48
N VAL A 72 -11.20 -7.77 -6.30
CA VAL A 72 -10.87 -6.36 -6.09
C VAL A 72 -12.14 -5.49 -6.16
N ALA A 73 -13.01 -5.67 -7.15
CA ALA A 73 -14.24 -4.90 -7.27
C ALA A 73 -15.19 -5.12 -6.10
N LEU A 74 -15.29 -6.35 -5.57
CA LEU A 74 -16.04 -6.67 -4.35
C LEU A 74 -15.51 -5.89 -3.15
N ARG A 75 -14.18 -5.83 -2.96
CA ARG A 75 -13.56 -5.02 -1.90
C ARG A 75 -13.91 -3.54 -2.06
N GLU A 76 -13.77 -2.99 -3.26
CA GLU A 76 -14.08 -1.56 -3.50
C GLU A 76 -15.58 -1.24 -3.33
N ALA A 77 -16.47 -2.23 -3.52
CA ALA A 77 -17.89 -2.12 -3.21
C ALA A 77 -18.22 -2.24 -1.70
N GLY A 78 -17.22 -2.47 -0.83
CA GLY A 78 -17.43 -2.71 0.60
C GLY A 78 -17.88 -4.13 0.95
N ARG A 79 -17.92 -5.05 -0.03
CA ARG A 79 -18.30 -6.46 0.17
C ARG A 79 -17.09 -7.28 0.60
N LEU A 80 -16.52 -6.93 1.75
CA LEU A 80 -15.25 -7.49 2.24
C LEU A 80 -15.30 -9.02 2.40
N ALA A 81 -16.36 -9.56 3.00
CA ALA A 81 -16.49 -11.00 3.21
C ALA A 81 -16.44 -11.78 1.89
N ASP A 82 -17.12 -11.29 0.85
CA ASP A 82 -17.12 -11.89 -0.48
C ASP A 82 -15.74 -11.80 -1.14
N ALA A 83 -15.04 -10.68 -0.98
CA ALA A 83 -13.68 -10.50 -1.50
C ALA A 83 -12.68 -11.46 -0.83
N ILE A 84 -12.75 -11.61 0.50
CA ILE A 84 -11.93 -12.54 1.28
C ILE A 84 -12.18 -13.98 0.81
N ALA A 85 -13.45 -14.38 0.69
CA ALA A 85 -13.82 -15.71 0.22
C ALA A 85 -13.29 -15.97 -1.20
N ALA A 86 -13.43 -15.00 -2.11
CA ALA A 86 -12.92 -15.11 -3.47
C ALA A 86 -11.40 -15.28 -3.51
N HIS A 87 -10.64 -14.47 -2.77
CA HIS A 87 -9.17 -14.62 -2.73
C HIS A 87 -8.74 -15.95 -2.12
N ARG A 88 -9.40 -16.43 -1.04
CA ARG A 88 -9.12 -17.74 -0.45
C ARG A 88 -9.40 -18.89 -1.41
N SER A 89 -10.50 -18.81 -2.17
CA SER A 89 -10.82 -19.81 -3.19
C SER A 89 -9.74 -19.86 -4.27
N SER A 90 -9.29 -18.71 -4.78
CA SER A 90 -8.21 -18.67 -5.77
C SER A 90 -6.88 -19.19 -5.23
N LEU A 91 -6.57 -18.92 -3.95
CA LEU A 91 -5.37 -19.45 -3.30
C LEU A 91 -5.46 -20.96 -3.01
N ALA A 92 -6.65 -21.52 -2.87
CA ALA A 92 -6.81 -22.99 -2.79
C ALA A 92 -6.43 -23.68 -4.11
N GLU A 93 -6.63 -23.01 -5.25
CA GLU A 93 -6.25 -23.49 -6.58
C GLU A 93 -4.82 -23.13 -6.97
N SER A 94 -4.32 -21.98 -6.53
CA SER A 94 -2.98 -21.45 -6.82
C SER A 94 -2.36 -20.86 -5.55
N PRO A 95 -1.81 -21.71 -4.66
CA PRO A 95 -1.35 -21.29 -3.32
C PRO A 95 -0.20 -20.30 -3.32
N GLU A 96 0.52 -20.15 -4.43
CA GLU A 96 1.70 -19.28 -4.53
C GLU A 96 1.42 -18.00 -5.32
N ASP A 97 0.14 -17.65 -5.55
CA ASP A 97 -0.21 -16.46 -6.32
C ASP A 97 -0.01 -15.16 -5.51
N PRO A 98 1.04 -14.36 -5.79
CA PRO A 98 1.33 -13.19 -4.99
C PRO A 98 0.24 -12.12 -5.11
N PHE A 99 -0.51 -12.06 -6.21
CA PHE A 99 -1.57 -11.07 -6.40
C PHE A 99 -2.75 -11.34 -5.47
N HIS A 100 -3.12 -12.62 -5.28
CA HIS A 100 -4.20 -12.98 -4.36
C HIS A 100 -3.76 -12.87 -2.90
N HIS A 101 -2.53 -13.27 -2.55
CA HIS A 101 -1.99 -12.99 -1.21
C HIS A 101 -2.00 -11.50 -0.90
N TRP A 102 -1.45 -10.68 -1.80
CA TRP A 102 -1.38 -9.24 -1.63
C TRP A 102 -2.76 -8.61 -1.43
N ASN A 103 -3.76 -8.95 -2.25
CA ASN A 103 -5.10 -8.39 -2.12
C ASN A 103 -5.88 -8.97 -0.92
N LEU A 104 -5.66 -10.23 -0.55
CA LEU A 104 -6.25 -10.82 0.66
C LEU A 104 -5.73 -10.13 1.92
N GLY A 105 -4.43 -9.83 2.00
CA GLY A 105 -3.87 -9.10 3.13
C GLY A 105 -4.54 -7.74 3.33
N PHE A 106 -4.87 -7.02 2.25
CA PHE A 106 -5.61 -5.77 2.34
C PHE A 106 -7.03 -5.96 2.85
N CYS A 107 -7.73 -7.00 2.37
CA CYS A 107 -9.08 -7.29 2.84
C CYS A 107 -9.08 -7.63 4.33
N LEU A 108 -8.13 -8.46 4.79
CA LEU A 108 -7.98 -8.83 6.20
C LEU A 108 -7.60 -7.64 7.08
N MET A 109 -6.78 -6.72 6.57
CA MET A 109 -6.44 -5.46 7.25
C MET A 109 -7.69 -4.60 7.49
N LEU A 110 -8.56 -4.50 6.49
CA LEU A 110 -9.81 -3.74 6.58
C LEU A 110 -10.83 -4.45 7.49
N ASP A 111 -10.80 -5.78 7.54
CA ASP A 111 -11.64 -6.62 8.42
C ASP A 111 -11.13 -6.69 9.87
N GLY A 112 -9.95 -6.11 10.15
CA GLY A 112 -9.33 -6.11 11.48
C GLY A 112 -8.61 -7.41 11.87
N VAL A 113 -8.45 -8.36 10.94
CA VAL A 113 -7.74 -9.63 11.14
C VAL A 113 -6.25 -9.44 10.87
N TYR A 114 -5.59 -8.63 11.71
CA TYR A 114 -4.24 -8.13 11.46
C TYR A 114 -3.17 -9.22 11.37
N GLU A 115 -3.23 -10.24 12.22
CA GLU A 115 -2.20 -11.30 12.26
C GLU A 115 -2.10 -12.02 10.91
N SER A 116 -3.22 -12.54 10.40
CA SER A 116 -3.27 -13.13 9.06
C SER A 116 -2.98 -12.10 7.96
N ALA A 117 -3.42 -10.85 8.13
CA ALA A 117 -3.15 -9.80 7.15
C ALA A 117 -1.65 -9.62 6.90
N TRP A 118 -0.84 -9.60 7.96
CA TRP A 118 0.61 -9.41 7.84
C TRP A 118 1.33 -10.58 7.17
N GLU A 119 0.87 -11.82 7.39
CA GLU A 119 1.38 -12.99 6.68
C GLU A 119 1.15 -12.86 5.16
N HIS A 120 -0.04 -12.46 4.76
CA HIS A 120 -0.40 -12.26 3.36
C HIS A 120 0.29 -11.03 2.74
N MET A 121 0.48 -9.95 3.50
CA MET A 121 1.17 -8.74 3.01
C MET A 121 2.65 -8.99 2.70
N ALA A 122 3.31 -9.95 3.36
CA ALA A 122 4.72 -10.28 3.09
C ALA A 122 4.97 -10.78 1.66
N TRP A 123 3.93 -11.31 0.98
CA TRP A 123 3.99 -11.76 -0.41
C TRP A 123 4.16 -10.63 -1.42
N ARG A 124 4.06 -9.36 -1.00
CA ARG A 124 4.39 -8.21 -1.84
C ARG A 124 5.78 -8.34 -2.46
N ARG A 125 6.73 -8.96 -1.75
CA ARG A 125 8.11 -9.17 -2.22
C ARG A 125 8.19 -10.00 -3.51
N GLU A 126 7.18 -10.81 -3.79
CA GLU A 126 7.09 -11.65 -4.99
C GLU A 126 6.33 -10.93 -6.13
N MET A 127 5.89 -9.68 -5.92
CA MET A 127 5.13 -8.92 -6.92
C MET A 127 6.05 -8.37 -8.03
N PRO A 128 5.66 -8.48 -9.33
CA PRO A 128 6.49 -8.02 -10.44
C PRO A 128 6.67 -6.50 -10.57
N ASP A 129 5.85 -5.69 -9.88
CA ASP A 129 5.73 -4.25 -10.09
C ASP A 129 6.71 -3.39 -9.26
N GLY A 130 7.73 -4.00 -8.66
CA GLY A 130 8.81 -3.27 -8.00
C GLY A 130 8.52 -2.85 -6.55
N SER A 131 7.82 -3.70 -5.78
CA SER A 131 8.11 -3.81 -4.33
C SER A 131 9.64 -3.81 -4.18
N PRO A 132 10.25 -3.00 -3.28
CA PRO A 132 11.68 -2.70 -3.30
C PRO A 132 12.46 -3.96 -3.62
N SER A 133 12.95 -4.02 -4.86
CA SER A 133 13.31 -5.30 -5.40
C SER A 133 14.53 -5.79 -4.65
N ASN A 134 14.41 -7.02 -4.14
CA ASN A 134 15.50 -7.75 -3.48
C ASN A 134 16.73 -7.87 -4.39
N ASP A 135 16.64 -7.49 -5.66
CA ASP A 135 17.74 -7.42 -6.63
C ASP A 135 18.97 -6.66 -6.10
N ARG A 136 18.80 -5.76 -5.12
CA ARG A 136 19.91 -5.03 -4.47
C ARG A 136 20.41 -5.68 -3.17
N LEU A 137 19.69 -6.66 -2.64
CA LEU A 137 19.95 -7.26 -1.34
C LEU A 137 20.35 -8.71 -1.50
N PHE A 138 21.59 -9.00 -1.15
CA PHE A 138 22.17 -10.35 -1.21
C PHE A 138 22.30 -11.01 0.17
N THR A 139 21.62 -10.45 1.17
CA THR A 139 21.63 -10.95 2.56
C THR A 139 20.34 -11.70 2.87
N PRO A 140 20.33 -12.63 3.84
CA PRO A 140 19.09 -13.30 4.24
C PRO A 140 18.11 -12.37 4.99
N PRO A 141 16.80 -12.67 4.99
CA PRO A 141 15.82 -11.93 5.78
C PRO A 141 16.07 -12.09 7.28
N TRP A 142 15.73 -11.07 8.06
CA TRP A 142 15.79 -11.12 9.52
C TRP A 142 14.52 -11.75 10.10
N GLU A 143 14.67 -12.88 10.80
CA GLU A 143 13.57 -13.63 11.42
C GLU A 143 13.31 -13.25 12.89
N GLY A 144 13.91 -12.15 13.37
CA GLY A 144 13.71 -11.63 14.72
C GLY A 144 14.81 -11.99 15.72
N ASP A 145 15.77 -12.84 15.36
CA ASP A 145 16.84 -13.25 16.28
C ASP A 145 17.79 -12.11 16.66
N PRO A 146 18.38 -12.14 17.88
CA PRO A 146 19.42 -11.19 18.25
C PRO A 146 20.58 -11.17 17.23
N LEU A 147 21.06 -9.97 16.93
CA LEU A 147 22.04 -9.72 15.89
C LEU A 147 23.46 -10.13 16.31
N ARG A 148 23.79 -10.10 17.61
CA ARG A 148 25.11 -10.50 18.16
C ARG A 148 26.27 -9.81 17.42
N GLY A 149 26.18 -8.48 17.26
CA GLY A 149 27.17 -7.67 16.53
C GLY A 149 26.92 -7.56 15.02
N ARG A 150 25.94 -8.29 14.47
CA ARG A 150 25.49 -8.10 13.08
C ARG A 150 24.69 -6.80 12.91
N THR A 151 24.48 -6.45 11.65
CA THR A 151 23.73 -5.25 11.22
C THR A 151 22.46 -5.68 10.50
N LEU A 152 21.33 -5.12 10.94
CA LEU A 152 20.02 -5.21 10.31
C LEU A 152 19.77 -3.98 9.44
N LEU A 153 19.46 -4.19 8.16
CA LEU A 153 18.91 -3.16 7.28
C LEU A 153 17.38 -3.25 7.27
N LEU A 154 16.71 -2.18 7.71
CA LEU A 154 15.26 -2.00 7.56
C LEU A 154 14.98 -1.14 6.33
N GLN A 155 14.02 -1.53 5.52
CA GLN A 155 13.75 -0.86 4.25
C GLN A 155 12.39 -0.19 4.21
N ALA A 156 12.35 1.11 3.91
CA ALA A 156 11.11 1.80 3.60
C ALA A 156 10.65 1.44 2.18
N GLU A 157 9.46 0.88 2.05
CA GLU A 157 9.04 0.20 0.81
C GLU A 157 7.95 0.94 0.04
N GLN A 158 7.08 1.67 0.74
CA GLN A 158 5.89 2.30 0.19
C GLN A 158 5.99 3.83 0.26
N GLY A 159 4.89 4.51 0.60
CA GLY A 159 4.84 5.96 0.72
C GLY A 159 5.45 6.47 2.03
N LEU A 160 5.48 7.79 2.15
CA LEU A 160 5.94 8.46 3.36
C LEU A 160 5.06 8.10 4.57
N GLY A 161 3.74 8.01 4.36
CA GLY A 161 2.77 7.64 5.41
C GLY A 161 3.01 6.24 5.95
N ASP A 162 3.27 5.25 5.08
CA ASP A 162 3.62 3.90 5.51
C ASP A 162 4.93 3.90 6.30
N THR A 163 5.94 4.61 5.81
CA THR A 163 7.23 4.72 6.52
C THR A 163 7.03 5.25 7.94
N LEU A 164 6.26 6.34 8.11
CA LEU A 164 5.92 6.88 9.42
C LEU A 164 5.09 5.90 10.25
N GLN A 165 4.10 5.25 9.64
CA GLN A 165 3.23 4.27 10.30
C GLN A 165 4.03 3.12 10.88
N PHE A 166 5.03 2.59 10.18
CA PHE A 166 5.81 1.43 10.64
C PHE A 166 7.08 1.80 11.40
N ALA A 167 7.57 3.04 11.30
CA ALA A 167 8.66 3.53 12.16
C ALA A 167 8.33 3.44 13.66
N ARG A 168 7.04 3.41 14.04
CA ARG A 168 6.62 3.17 15.43
C ARG A 168 7.09 1.82 16.00
N TYR A 169 7.41 0.84 15.16
CA TYR A 169 7.88 -0.48 15.58
C TYR A 169 9.39 -0.52 15.83
N LEU A 170 10.13 0.53 15.46
CA LEU A 170 11.58 0.61 15.64
C LEU A 170 12.04 0.40 17.09
N PRO A 171 11.37 0.91 18.16
CA PRO A 171 11.81 0.64 19.53
C PRO A 171 11.78 -0.84 19.87
N ALA A 172 10.70 -1.53 19.50
CA ALA A 172 10.57 -2.98 19.69
C ALA A 172 11.55 -3.76 18.81
N ALA A 173 11.82 -3.29 17.59
CA ALA A 173 12.84 -3.86 16.71
C ALA A 173 14.24 -3.75 17.32
N LEU A 174 14.63 -2.58 17.86
CA LEU A 174 15.91 -2.37 18.53
C LEU A 174 16.06 -3.28 19.76
N GLN A 175 15.02 -3.37 20.59
CA GLN A 175 15.00 -4.23 21.77
C GLN A 175 15.16 -5.71 21.41
N ARG A 176 14.46 -6.17 20.36
CA ARG A 176 14.51 -7.55 19.88
C ARG A 176 15.84 -7.88 19.20
N ALA A 177 16.35 -6.96 18.38
CA ALA A 177 17.53 -7.15 17.57
C ALA A 177 18.84 -7.09 18.38
N GLN A 178 18.93 -6.25 19.42
CA GLN A 178 20.15 -6.13 20.25
C GLN A 178 21.43 -5.95 19.42
N GLY A 179 21.42 -5.03 18.46
CA GLY A 179 22.55 -4.77 17.57
C GLY A 179 22.37 -3.52 16.71
N ARG A 180 23.18 -3.38 15.67
CA ARG A 180 23.15 -2.21 14.79
C ARG A 180 21.93 -2.30 13.86
N VAL A 181 21.09 -1.27 13.88
CA VAL A 181 19.94 -1.14 12.99
C VAL A 181 20.14 0.07 12.09
N VAL A 182 20.06 -0.14 10.79
CA VAL A 182 20.09 0.88 9.76
C VAL A 182 18.71 0.94 9.12
N LEU A 183 18.11 2.13 9.02
CA LEU A 183 16.87 2.36 8.30
C LEU A 183 17.16 3.06 6.97
N GLU A 184 16.88 2.38 5.86
CA GLU A 184 16.77 3.00 4.54
C GLU A 184 15.49 3.84 4.48
N CYS A 185 15.64 5.16 4.48
CA CYS A 185 14.57 6.13 4.66
C CYS A 185 14.44 7.07 3.43
N PRO A 186 13.22 7.42 2.99
CA PRO A 186 13.03 8.48 2.01
C PRO A 186 13.62 9.81 2.51
N ASP A 187 14.29 10.54 1.63
CA ASP A 187 14.98 11.80 1.97
C ASP A 187 14.03 12.83 2.63
N ALA A 188 12.77 12.88 2.18
CA ALA A 188 11.73 13.73 2.72
C ALA A 188 11.39 13.48 4.21
N LEU A 189 11.75 12.32 4.76
CA LEU A 189 11.52 11.97 6.17
C LEU A 189 12.80 11.98 7.01
N ARG A 190 13.96 12.27 6.41
CA ARG A 190 15.26 12.18 7.09
C ARG A 190 15.34 13.09 8.31
N SER A 191 14.75 14.29 8.26
CA SER A 191 14.76 15.23 9.39
C SER A 191 13.85 14.77 10.54
N LEU A 192 12.70 14.14 10.23
CA LEU A 192 11.74 13.66 11.23
C LEU A 192 12.22 12.38 11.93
N LEU A 193 12.88 11.50 11.18
CA LEU A 193 13.40 10.22 11.69
C LEU A 193 14.86 10.31 12.14
N GLY A 194 15.56 11.43 11.87
CA GLY A 194 16.99 11.57 12.16
C GLY A 194 17.34 11.58 13.65
N ASN A 195 16.36 11.93 14.49
CA ASN A 195 16.50 11.94 15.94
C ASN A 195 16.00 10.65 16.59
N PHE A 196 15.77 9.60 15.80
CA PHE A 196 15.38 8.31 16.36
C PHE A 196 16.59 7.67 17.07
N PRO A 197 16.50 7.40 18.39
CA PRO A 197 17.65 6.91 19.13
C PRO A 197 18.09 5.54 18.62
N ASN A 198 19.41 5.36 18.45
CA ASN A 198 20.05 4.09 18.08
C ASN A 198 19.64 3.52 16.70
N VAL A 199 19.10 4.36 15.80
CA VAL A 199 18.85 4.00 14.40
C VAL A 199 19.71 4.87 13.50
N GLU A 200 20.53 4.23 12.67
CA GLU A 200 21.27 4.93 11.62
C GLU A 200 20.37 5.12 10.41
N LEU A 201 20.30 6.35 9.88
CA LEU A 201 19.56 6.60 8.66
C LEU A 201 20.43 6.49 7.42
N HIS A 202 19.96 5.70 6.46
CA HIS A 202 20.50 5.63 5.10
C HIS A 202 19.49 6.19 4.11
N ARG A 203 19.95 6.83 3.04
CA ARG A 203 19.04 7.38 2.02
C ARG A 203 18.44 6.25 1.19
N ARG A 204 17.13 6.31 0.94
CA ARG A 204 16.47 5.35 0.05
C ARG A 204 16.95 5.47 -1.40
N GLY A 205 17.25 4.32 -2.00
CA GLY A 205 17.66 4.20 -3.41
C GLY A 205 19.14 4.41 -3.67
N SER A 206 19.97 4.69 -2.65
CA SER A 206 21.42 4.55 -2.75
C SER A 206 21.87 3.11 -2.49
N ASN A 207 23.15 2.82 -2.77
CA ASN A 207 23.72 1.53 -2.41
C ASN A 207 23.65 1.34 -0.88
N PRO A 208 23.03 0.25 -0.40
CA PRO A 208 22.84 0.05 1.03
C PRO A 208 24.20 -0.04 1.74
N THR A 209 24.26 0.45 2.97
CA THR A 209 25.41 0.20 3.85
C THR A 209 25.65 -1.30 4.01
N PRO A 210 26.90 -1.76 4.22
CA PRO A 210 27.17 -3.15 4.54
C PRO A 210 26.28 -3.64 5.70
N HIS A 211 25.54 -4.71 5.44
CA HIS A 211 24.59 -5.30 6.37
C HIS A 211 24.67 -6.83 6.27
N HIS A 212 24.13 -7.51 7.27
CA HIS A 212 24.20 -8.97 7.37
C HIS A 212 22.84 -9.64 7.18
N VAL A 213 21.77 -8.92 7.53
CA VAL A 213 20.38 -9.32 7.34
C VAL A 213 19.56 -8.10 6.96
N HIS A 214 18.44 -8.30 6.27
CA HIS A 214 17.53 -7.23 5.91
C HIS A 214 16.09 -7.56 6.28
N LEU A 215 15.24 -6.53 6.39
CA LEU A 215 13.80 -6.72 6.51
C LEU A 215 13.04 -5.51 5.95
N PRO A 216 12.03 -5.75 5.09
CA PRO A 216 10.95 -4.81 4.85
C PRO A 216 10.41 -4.17 6.13
N LEU A 217 10.37 -2.83 6.22
CA LEU A 217 9.89 -2.14 7.43
C LEU A 217 8.44 -2.56 7.78
N MET A 218 7.61 -2.84 6.76
CA MET A 218 6.22 -3.27 6.93
C MET A 218 6.08 -4.72 7.44
N CYS A 219 7.16 -5.51 7.46
CA CYS A 219 7.16 -6.87 8.01
C CYS A 219 7.44 -6.90 9.52
N LEU A 220 7.79 -5.77 10.15
CA LEU A 220 8.04 -5.70 11.58
C LEU A 220 6.89 -6.19 12.47
N PRO A 221 5.60 -5.87 12.22
CA PRO A 221 4.50 -6.36 13.05
C PRO A 221 4.47 -7.88 13.15
N ARG A 222 4.75 -8.58 12.03
CA ARG A 222 4.82 -10.04 11.93
C ARG A 222 6.01 -10.59 12.74
N ILE A 223 7.21 -10.10 12.47
CA ILE A 223 8.45 -10.56 13.12
C ILE A 223 8.44 -10.31 14.63
N LEU A 224 7.86 -9.19 15.06
CA LEU A 224 7.77 -8.82 16.46
C LEU A 224 6.56 -9.44 17.17
N ARG A 225 5.66 -10.12 16.45
CA ARG A 225 4.38 -10.63 16.97
C ARG A 225 3.55 -9.54 17.66
N LEU A 226 3.51 -8.37 17.02
CA LEU A 226 2.71 -7.21 17.41
C LEU A 226 1.74 -6.85 16.29
N PRO A 227 0.79 -7.75 15.94
CA PRO A 227 -0.02 -7.57 14.75
C PRO A 227 -0.98 -6.38 14.86
N HIS A 228 -1.51 -6.07 16.04
CA HIS A 228 -2.48 -5.00 16.21
C HIS A 228 -1.78 -3.65 16.50
N PRO A 229 -2.06 -2.56 15.75
CA PRO A 229 -1.37 -1.28 15.93
C PRO A 229 -1.45 -0.68 17.34
N SER A 230 -2.49 -1.00 18.12
CA SER A 230 -2.63 -0.54 19.52
C SER A 230 -1.68 -1.25 20.50
N GLN A 231 -1.06 -2.37 20.11
CA GLN A 231 -0.08 -3.08 20.93
C GLN A 231 1.28 -2.38 20.90
N VAL A 232 1.52 -1.49 19.93
CA VAL A 232 2.71 -0.64 19.93
C VAL A 232 2.50 0.45 20.99
N PRO A 233 3.45 0.63 21.92
CA PRO A 233 3.35 1.70 22.92
C PRO A 233 3.12 3.07 22.26
N PRO A 234 2.20 3.89 22.78
CA PRO A 234 1.87 5.21 22.23
C PRO A 234 2.92 6.26 22.61
N VAL A 235 4.20 5.90 22.55
CA VAL A 235 5.31 6.81 22.84
C VAL A 235 5.59 7.67 21.61
N GLY A 236 5.90 8.95 21.83
CA GLY A 236 6.36 9.84 20.76
C GLY A 236 7.65 9.29 20.16
N TYR A 237 7.58 8.86 18.91
CA TYR A 237 8.71 8.22 18.21
C TYR A 237 9.30 9.10 17.11
N LEU A 238 8.65 10.22 16.81
CA LEU A 238 9.14 11.24 15.88
C LEU A 238 9.86 12.33 16.66
N GLY A 239 11.05 12.70 16.20
CA GLY A 239 11.79 13.83 16.75
C GLY A 239 11.46 15.11 16.02
N TRP A 240 11.49 16.23 16.76
CA TRP A 240 11.54 17.54 16.13
C TRP A 240 12.91 17.74 15.48
N PRO A 241 13.00 18.27 14.25
CA PRO A 241 14.26 18.73 13.68
C PRO A 241 14.91 19.79 14.59
N GLU A 242 16.24 19.88 14.60
CA GLU A 242 16.98 20.84 15.45
C GLU A 242 16.56 22.31 15.21
N ALA A 243 16.26 22.66 13.95
CA ALA A 243 15.70 23.95 13.61
C ALA A 243 14.17 23.88 13.61
N LYS A 244 13.54 24.48 14.63
CA LYS A 244 12.10 24.75 14.57
C LYS A 244 11.87 25.76 13.44
N PRO A 245 10.95 25.50 12.49
CA PRO A 245 10.56 26.51 11.53
C PRO A 245 10.04 27.73 12.30
N ASP A 246 10.43 28.92 11.84
CA ASP A 246 9.90 30.17 12.37
C ASP A 246 8.41 30.21 12.07
N THR A 247 7.62 29.86 13.08
CA THR A 247 6.18 29.81 12.96
C THR A 247 5.66 30.92 13.86
N ALA A 248 5.12 31.97 13.26
CA ALA A 248 4.57 33.14 13.96
C ALA A 248 3.87 32.71 15.27
N HIS A 249 4.40 33.18 16.39
CA HIS A 249 3.93 32.79 17.72
C HIS A 249 2.52 33.34 17.91
N SER A 250 1.51 32.48 17.75
CA SER A 250 0.14 32.80 18.11
C SER A 250 -0.15 32.23 19.50
N PRO A 251 -0.76 33.01 20.41
CA PRO A 251 -1.25 32.49 21.68
C PRO A 251 -2.43 31.51 21.52
N GLN A 252 -2.99 31.39 20.30
CA GLN A 252 -4.08 30.47 19.97
C GLN A 252 -3.57 29.16 19.37
N ALA A 253 -4.33 28.08 19.58
CA ALA A 253 -4.03 26.79 18.96
C ALA A 253 -4.00 26.90 17.43
N ARG A 254 -2.91 26.44 16.81
CA ARG A 254 -2.78 26.40 15.35
C ARG A 254 -3.15 25.02 14.84
N VAL A 255 -4.11 24.96 13.94
CA VAL A 255 -4.56 23.71 13.31
C VAL A 255 -4.07 23.68 11.85
N GLY A 256 -3.24 22.70 11.52
CA GLY A 256 -2.84 22.41 10.14
C GLY A 256 -3.78 21.38 9.53
N LEU A 257 -4.28 21.62 8.32
CA LEU A 257 -5.09 20.67 7.57
C LEU A 257 -4.26 20.02 6.47
N VAL A 258 -4.28 18.68 6.41
CA VAL A 258 -3.72 17.91 5.29
C VAL A 258 -4.90 17.39 4.46
N TRP A 259 -5.04 17.86 3.22
CA TRP A 259 -6.25 17.63 2.42
C TRP A 259 -6.01 16.86 1.12
N ALA A 260 -4.75 16.69 0.72
CA ALA A 260 -4.39 15.99 -0.50
C ALA A 260 -3.09 15.20 -0.31
N GLY A 261 -3.00 14.06 -0.99
CA GLY A 261 -1.82 13.24 -1.09
C GLY A 261 -0.95 13.57 -2.31
N ASN A 262 -0.22 12.58 -2.80
CA ASN A 262 0.61 12.71 -3.99
C ASN A 262 -0.27 12.69 -5.26
N PRO A 263 -0.36 13.79 -6.05
CA PRO A 263 -1.20 13.85 -7.24
C PRO A 263 -0.75 12.91 -8.37
N ARG A 264 0.46 12.36 -8.29
CA ARG A 264 0.97 11.36 -9.24
C ARG A 264 0.55 9.93 -8.89
N PHE A 265 -0.03 9.70 -7.71
CA PHE A 265 -0.53 8.38 -7.34
C PHE A 265 -1.77 8.05 -8.17
N ALA A 266 -1.83 6.84 -8.75
CA ALA A 266 -2.89 6.46 -9.70
C ALA A 266 -4.30 6.64 -9.11
N ASN A 267 -4.47 6.34 -7.82
CA ASN A 267 -5.73 6.43 -7.09
C ASN A 267 -5.87 7.70 -6.23
N ASP A 268 -5.11 8.78 -6.54
CA ASP A 268 -5.14 10.03 -5.76
C ASP A 268 -6.56 10.63 -5.63
N ARG A 269 -7.37 10.51 -6.68
CA ARG A 269 -8.75 11.01 -6.71
C ARG A 269 -9.67 10.45 -5.61
N ARG A 270 -9.34 9.29 -5.03
CA ARG A 270 -10.11 8.65 -3.94
C ARG A 270 -9.54 8.96 -2.54
N ARG A 271 -8.43 9.71 -2.44
CA ARG A 271 -7.73 10.00 -1.18
C ARG A 271 -7.37 11.47 -0.98
N SER A 272 -7.81 12.33 -1.88
CA SER A 272 -7.52 13.76 -1.90
C SER A 272 -8.80 14.56 -2.11
N LEU A 273 -8.93 15.65 -1.37
CA LEU A 273 -10.01 16.62 -1.47
C LEU A 273 -9.57 17.82 -2.29
N HIS A 274 -10.53 18.56 -2.86
CA HIS A 274 -10.24 19.87 -3.41
C HIS A 274 -10.18 20.90 -2.26
N LEU A 275 -9.21 21.82 -2.29
CA LEU A 275 -9.05 22.82 -1.22
C LEU A 275 -10.34 23.63 -0.98
N ALA A 276 -11.09 23.91 -2.04
CA ALA A 276 -12.38 24.61 -1.96
C ALA A 276 -13.39 23.92 -1.00
N THR A 277 -13.30 22.60 -0.83
CA THR A 277 -14.13 21.84 0.10
C THR A 277 -13.83 22.19 1.56
N LEU A 278 -12.61 22.64 1.87
CA LEU A 278 -12.17 22.98 3.23
C LEU A 278 -12.19 24.48 3.53
N LEU A 279 -12.25 25.35 2.52
CA LEU A 279 -12.30 26.81 2.71
C LEU A 279 -13.37 27.27 3.72
N PRO A 280 -14.58 26.66 3.79
CA PRO A 280 -15.57 27.04 4.79
C PRO A 280 -15.15 26.78 6.25
N LEU A 281 -14.17 25.90 6.49
CA LEU A 281 -13.64 25.56 7.83
C LEU A 281 -12.52 26.50 8.30
N LEU A 282 -12.00 27.36 7.41
CA LEU A 282 -10.86 28.24 7.69
C LEU A 282 -11.29 29.67 8.08
N ARG A 283 -12.55 29.85 8.50
CA ARG A 283 -13.13 31.13 8.88
C ARG A 283 -12.94 31.44 10.35
#